data_AF-A0A2A3EV26-F1
#
_entry.id   AF-A0A2A3EV26-F1
#
_cell.length_a   1.000
_cell.length_b   1.000
_cell.length_c   1.000
_cell.angle_alpha   90.00
_cell.angle_beta   90.00
_cell.angle_gamma   90.00
#
_symmetry.space_group_name_H-M   'P 1'
#
loop_
_entity.id
_entity.type
_entity.pdbx_description
1 polymer ?
#
loop_
_entity_poly.entity_id
_entity_poly.type
_entity_poly.pdbx_seq_one_letter_code
_entity_poly.pdbx_strand_id
1 'polypeptide(L)'
;MSNRSRTLVGLALTSMIAATLTACSGSSSDDGRPGTVTPAESSGGSDGWDGNIAIGVGNRKGVDLVTLPAPDQVDVQCHGEGDNLTVDITAPNGWHATLTHGSQTITVENETLNYPAHDFAESPGAIEAVNRTRPKGSTKQYPLGVTWDKPSVGEVEIQVDADTPPHWMVNSPYEDFDMYMHISCGLK
;
A
#
# COMPACT_ATOMS: atom_id res chain seq x y z
N MET A 1 -34.71 61.14 -44.50
CA MET A 1 -36.02 60.77 -45.08
C MET A 1 -36.24 59.29 -44.86
N SER A 2 -37.40 58.99 -44.28
CA SER A 2 -37.97 57.67 -43.99
C SER A 2 -38.07 56.81 -45.25
N ASN A 3 -37.83 55.49 -45.15
CA ASN A 3 -38.93 54.56 -45.40
C ASN A 3 -38.77 53.17 -44.77
N ARG A 4 -39.94 52.68 -44.33
CA ARG A 4 -40.23 51.53 -43.48
C ARG A 4 -40.51 50.26 -44.30
N SER A 5 -40.12 49.14 -43.69
CA SER A 5 -40.86 47.88 -43.49
C SER A 5 -41.39 47.06 -44.67
N ARG A 6 -41.16 45.74 -44.59
CA ARG A 6 -42.23 44.72 -44.63
C ARG A 6 -41.80 43.43 -43.93
N THR A 7 -42.61 43.08 -42.93
CA THR A 7 -42.63 41.85 -42.14
C THR A 7 -43.15 40.68 -42.98
N LEU A 8 -42.63 39.47 -42.78
CA LEU A 8 -43.36 38.23 -43.03
C LEU A 8 -43.32 37.36 -41.78
N VAL A 9 -44.49 36.83 -41.44
CA VAL A 9 -44.85 36.02 -40.27
C VAL A 9 -45.09 34.58 -40.73
N GLY A 10 -44.74 33.61 -39.89
CA GLY A 10 -45.30 32.25 -39.88
C GLY A 10 -44.41 31.20 -40.56
N LEU A 11 -44.28 29.96 -40.08
CA LEU A 11 -45.00 29.16 -39.08
C LEU A 11 -44.01 28.23 -38.34
N ALA A 12 -44.34 27.92 -37.08
CA ALA A 12 -43.73 26.85 -36.28
C ALA A 12 -44.16 25.46 -36.77
N LEU A 13 -43.32 24.43 -36.53
CA LEU A 13 -43.74 23.03 -36.27
C LEU A 13 -42.57 22.17 -35.73
N THR A 14 -42.68 21.86 -34.44
CA THR A 14 -42.49 20.54 -33.78
C THR A 14 -41.17 19.76 -33.85
N SER A 15 -40.59 19.63 -32.64
CA SER A 15 -40.14 18.40 -31.97
C SER A 15 -38.95 17.62 -32.54
N MET A 16 -37.81 17.73 -31.85
CA MET A 16 -37.09 16.54 -31.36
C MET A 16 -36.58 16.83 -29.95
N ILE A 17 -37.14 16.13 -28.96
CA ILE A 17 -36.53 15.97 -27.65
C ILE A 17 -35.30 15.09 -27.90
N ALA A 18 -34.13 15.70 -27.97
CA ALA A 18 -32.89 14.95 -27.81
C ALA A 18 -32.82 14.57 -26.34
N ALA A 19 -33.22 13.34 -26.02
CA ALA A 19 -32.87 12.72 -24.76
C ALA A 19 -31.34 12.71 -24.70
N THR A 20 -30.77 13.65 -23.94
CA THR A 20 -29.42 13.48 -23.45
C THR A 20 -29.46 12.22 -22.60
N LEU A 21 -28.94 11.13 -23.16
CA LEU A 21 -28.45 10.01 -22.37
C LEU A 21 -27.35 10.61 -21.50
N THR A 22 -27.74 11.16 -20.35
CA THR A 22 -26.86 11.33 -19.21
C THR A 22 -26.38 9.92 -18.92
N ALA A 23 -25.20 9.61 -19.43
CA ALA A 23 -24.53 8.38 -19.10
C ALA A 23 -24.43 8.34 -17.58
N CYS A 24 -25.26 7.49 -16.97
CA CYS A 24 -24.99 6.94 -15.66
C CYS A 24 -23.77 6.03 -15.81
N SER A 25 -22.61 6.63 -16.06
CA SER A 25 -21.33 5.99 -15.81
C SER A 25 -21.18 6.09 -14.30
N GLY A 26 -21.66 5.07 -13.60
CA GLY A 26 -21.43 4.93 -12.17
C GLY A 26 -19.93 5.11 -11.93
N SER A 27 -19.58 6.23 -11.33
CA SER A 27 -18.32 6.30 -10.61
C SER A 27 -18.53 5.31 -9.47
N SER A 28 -17.96 4.11 -9.60
CA SER A 28 -17.61 3.37 -8.39
C SER A 28 -16.80 4.37 -7.59
N SER A 29 -17.38 4.86 -6.50
CA SER A 29 -16.63 5.62 -5.52
C SER A 29 -15.45 4.73 -5.16
N ASP A 30 -14.26 5.12 -5.57
CA ASP A 30 -13.05 4.50 -5.07
C ASP A 30 -13.04 4.85 -3.58
N ASP A 31 -13.51 3.94 -2.74
CA ASP A 31 -13.65 4.16 -1.29
C ASP A 31 -12.29 4.22 -0.58
N GLY A 32 -11.20 4.15 -1.34
CA GLY A 32 -9.82 4.31 -0.91
C GLY A 32 -9.48 5.76 -0.57
N ARG A 33 -8.61 5.93 0.42
CA ARG A 33 -7.98 7.21 0.75
C ARG A 33 -6.46 7.04 0.74
N PRO A 34 -5.71 8.08 0.37
CA PRO A 34 -4.26 8.01 0.43
C PRO A 34 -3.80 7.86 1.88
N GLY A 35 -2.93 6.89 2.11
CA GLY A 35 -2.14 6.76 3.32
C GLY A 35 -0.81 7.50 3.22
N THR A 36 -0.04 7.45 4.29
CA THR A 36 1.36 7.90 4.31
C THR A 36 2.25 6.75 4.74
N VAL A 37 3.51 6.77 4.31
CA VAL A 37 4.51 5.79 4.72
C VAL A 37 5.74 6.49 5.32
N THR A 38 6.34 5.86 6.33
CA THR A 38 7.63 6.20 6.88
C THR A 38 8.44 4.91 7.14
N PRO A 39 9.76 4.99 7.39
CA PRO A 39 10.50 3.82 7.84
C PRO A 39 9.92 3.22 9.12
N ALA A 40 9.93 1.90 9.22
CA ALA A 40 9.59 1.18 10.45
C ALA A 40 10.58 1.52 11.59
N GLU A 41 10.16 1.44 12.84
CA GLU A 41 10.99 1.71 14.02
C GLU A 41 12.23 0.80 14.08
N SER A 42 12.08 -0.47 13.67
CA SER A 42 13.18 -1.43 13.69
C SER A 42 14.16 -1.31 12.51
N SER A 43 13.84 -0.50 11.50
CA SER A 43 14.66 -0.38 10.29
C SER A 43 16.09 0.12 10.57
N GLY A 44 16.36 0.77 11.69
CA GLY A 44 17.71 1.24 12.09
C GLY A 44 18.57 0.28 12.92
N GLY A 45 18.20 -1.01 13.03
CA GLY A 45 18.91 -2.03 13.84
C GLY A 45 20.02 -2.79 13.10
N SER A 46 20.71 -3.71 13.80
CA SER A 46 21.72 -4.62 13.22
C SER A 46 21.18 -5.47 12.08
N ASP A 47 19.89 -5.78 12.15
CA ASP A 47 19.14 -6.59 11.19
C ASP A 47 18.14 -5.71 10.41
N GLY A 48 18.28 -4.38 10.51
CA GLY A 48 17.43 -3.42 9.83
C GLY A 48 18.06 -2.87 8.56
N TRP A 49 17.28 -2.11 7.81
CA TRP A 49 17.68 -1.48 6.56
C TRP A 49 18.23 -0.06 6.72
N ASP A 50 19.11 0.18 7.70
CA ASP A 50 19.73 1.49 8.01
C ASP A 50 18.74 2.66 8.15
N GLY A 51 17.57 2.41 8.75
CA GLY A 51 16.55 3.42 8.97
C GLY A 51 15.71 3.74 7.72
N ASN A 52 15.77 2.91 6.67
CA ASN A 52 15.04 3.12 5.43
C ASN A 52 13.75 2.29 5.39
N ILE A 53 12.82 2.71 4.53
CA ILE A 53 11.76 1.83 4.03
C ILE A 53 12.43 0.71 3.23
N ALA A 54 11.97 -0.52 3.40
CA ALA A 54 12.47 -1.66 2.65
C ALA A 54 11.35 -2.60 2.20
N ILE A 55 11.47 -3.12 0.98
CA ILE A 55 10.69 -4.24 0.48
C ILE A 55 11.53 -5.02 -0.53
N GLY A 56 11.57 -6.34 -0.38
CA GLY A 56 12.06 -7.24 -1.40
C GLY A 56 12.70 -8.50 -0.85
N VAL A 57 13.53 -9.16 -1.65
CA VAL A 57 14.11 -10.45 -1.33
C VAL A 57 15.63 -10.43 -1.44
N GLY A 58 16.29 -10.98 -0.42
CA GLY A 58 17.72 -11.14 -0.30
C GLY A 58 18.39 -10.04 0.51
N ASN A 59 19.64 -10.25 0.94
CA ASN A 59 20.28 -9.37 1.91
C ASN A 59 21.12 -8.21 1.31
N ARG A 60 20.98 -7.94 0.00
CA ARG A 60 21.77 -6.90 -0.69
C ARG A 60 20.88 -5.79 -1.19
N LYS A 61 21.20 -4.57 -0.74
CA LYS A 61 20.62 -3.32 -1.28
C LYS A 61 20.88 -3.24 -2.78
N GLY A 62 19.82 -3.07 -3.57
CA GLY A 62 19.94 -2.99 -5.03
C GLY A 62 18.60 -3.09 -5.72
N VAL A 63 18.54 -2.61 -6.96
CA VAL A 63 17.29 -2.38 -7.71
C VAL A 63 16.44 -3.66 -7.88
N ASP A 64 17.09 -4.83 -7.92
CA ASP A 64 16.43 -6.09 -8.28
C ASP A 64 16.18 -7.04 -7.08
N LEU A 65 16.74 -6.73 -5.90
CA LEU A 65 16.67 -7.62 -4.72
C LEU A 65 15.87 -6.95 -3.60
N VAL A 66 16.44 -5.94 -2.94
CA VAL A 66 15.73 -5.13 -1.95
C VAL A 66 15.68 -3.67 -2.38
N THR A 67 14.45 -3.21 -2.56
CA THR A 67 14.13 -1.82 -2.90
C THR A 67 14.08 -0.99 -1.63
N LEU A 68 14.81 0.14 -1.63
CA LEU A 68 14.83 1.12 -0.55
C LEU A 68 14.21 2.44 -1.02
N PRO A 69 12.87 2.51 -1.17
CA PRO A 69 12.23 3.69 -1.70
C PRO A 69 12.24 4.84 -0.69
N ALA A 70 12.27 6.07 -1.21
CA ALA A 70 11.88 7.22 -0.41
C ALA A 70 10.36 7.20 -0.16
N PRO A 71 9.86 7.86 0.92
CA PRO A 71 8.43 7.86 1.24
C PRO A 71 7.50 8.30 0.09
N ASP A 72 7.94 9.26 -0.74
CA ASP A 72 7.19 9.78 -1.88
C ASP A 72 7.20 8.86 -3.11
N GLN A 73 7.92 7.74 -3.05
CA GLN A 73 7.98 6.72 -4.10
C GLN A 73 7.11 5.49 -3.80
N VAL A 74 6.46 5.46 -2.64
CA VAL A 74 5.52 4.41 -2.24
C VAL A 74 4.12 5.00 -2.24
N ASP A 75 3.24 4.40 -3.01
CA ASP A 75 1.82 4.72 -2.99
C ASP A 75 1.10 3.81 -1.98
N VAL A 76 0.29 4.40 -1.12
CA VAL A 76 -0.47 3.68 -0.10
C VAL A 76 -1.92 4.06 -0.23
N GLN A 77 -2.79 3.08 -0.44
CA GLN A 77 -4.22 3.25 -0.56
C GLN A 77 -4.93 2.47 0.55
N CYS A 78 -5.67 3.18 1.39
CA CYS A 78 -6.38 2.61 2.53
C CYS A 78 -7.88 2.57 2.28
N HIS A 79 -8.45 1.38 2.30
CA HIS A 79 -9.86 1.10 2.01
C HIS A 79 -10.59 0.70 3.29
N GLY A 80 -11.81 1.19 3.50
CA GLY A 80 -12.56 0.89 4.73
C GLY A 80 -11.97 1.51 6.01
N GLU A 81 -12.49 1.09 7.17
CA GLU A 81 -12.12 1.56 8.51
C GLU A 81 -12.31 0.47 9.58
N GLY A 82 -11.63 0.64 10.72
CA GLY A 82 -11.68 -0.31 11.85
C GLY A 82 -11.30 -1.72 11.39
N ASP A 83 -12.08 -2.71 11.83
CA ASP A 83 -11.87 -4.12 11.49
C ASP A 83 -12.01 -4.43 9.99
N ASN A 84 -12.55 -3.51 9.18
CA ASN A 84 -12.67 -3.65 7.73
C ASN A 84 -11.59 -2.86 6.96
N LEU A 85 -10.57 -2.35 7.64
CA LEU A 85 -9.49 -1.63 6.98
C LEU A 85 -8.63 -2.61 6.15
N THR A 86 -8.43 -2.27 4.88
CA THR A 86 -7.47 -2.90 3.97
C THR A 86 -6.47 -1.85 3.50
N VAL A 87 -5.20 -2.22 3.37
CA VAL A 87 -4.12 -1.34 2.94
C VAL A 87 -3.45 -1.97 1.73
N ASP A 88 -3.49 -1.28 0.61
CA ASP A 88 -2.77 -1.63 -0.62
C ASP A 88 -1.55 -0.72 -0.76
N ILE A 89 -0.40 -1.32 -1.06
CA ILE A 89 0.89 -0.65 -1.14
C ILE A 89 1.49 -0.95 -2.49
N THR A 90 1.83 0.09 -3.24
CA THR A 90 2.62 -0.02 -4.46
C THR A 90 3.98 0.64 -4.24
N ALA A 91 5.05 -0.13 -4.43
CA ALA A 91 6.43 0.36 -4.31
C ALA A 91 7.17 0.23 -5.66
N PRO A 92 8.33 0.89 -5.83
CA PRO A 92 9.09 0.82 -7.08
C PRO A 92 9.48 -0.61 -7.46
N ASN A 93 9.87 -0.81 -8.73
CA ASN A 93 10.31 -2.11 -9.26
C ASN A 93 9.22 -3.20 -9.23
N GLY A 94 7.95 -2.80 -9.25
CA GLY A 94 6.81 -3.70 -9.42
C GLY A 94 6.35 -4.41 -8.16
N TRP A 95 6.81 -3.99 -6.98
CA TRP A 95 6.34 -4.53 -5.70
C TRP A 95 4.92 -4.06 -5.39
N HIS A 96 4.05 -5.00 -5.07
CA HIS A 96 2.71 -4.74 -4.58
C HIS A 96 2.45 -5.57 -3.31
N ALA A 97 1.84 -4.97 -2.30
CA ALA A 97 1.51 -5.64 -1.06
C ALA A 97 0.12 -5.23 -0.55
N THR A 98 -0.65 -6.20 -0.07
CA THR A 98 -1.97 -5.99 0.52
C THR A 98 -2.00 -6.50 1.96
N LEU A 99 -2.58 -5.69 2.84
CA LEU A 99 -2.80 -6.01 4.25
C LEU A 99 -4.27 -5.89 4.59
N THR A 100 -4.77 -6.80 5.42
CA THR A 100 -6.10 -6.68 6.04
C THR A 100 -5.93 -6.48 7.54
N HIS A 101 -6.69 -5.54 8.11
CA HIS A 101 -6.63 -5.20 9.53
C HIS A 101 -6.74 -6.42 10.45
N GLY A 102 -5.97 -6.39 11.53
CA GLY A 102 -5.90 -7.48 12.51
C GLY A 102 -5.09 -8.70 12.07
N SER A 103 -4.71 -8.81 10.80
CA SER A 103 -3.90 -9.92 10.27
C SER A 103 -2.42 -9.79 10.66
N GLN A 104 -1.75 -10.93 10.88
CA GLN A 104 -0.27 -11.03 10.90
C GLN A 104 0.32 -11.31 9.52
N THR A 105 -0.53 -11.50 8.52
CA THR A 105 -0.17 -11.88 7.17
C THR A 105 -0.23 -10.68 6.23
N ILE A 106 0.78 -10.56 5.37
CA ILE A 106 0.86 -9.62 4.27
C ILE A 106 0.91 -10.43 2.98
N THR A 107 0.03 -10.13 2.03
CA THR A 107 0.11 -10.73 0.69
C THR A 107 1.00 -9.85 -0.17
N VAL A 108 2.06 -10.39 -0.75
CA VAL A 108 3.04 -9.63 -1.54
C VAL A 108 3.26 -10.29 -2.89
N GLU A 109 3.41 -9.49 -3.92
CA GLU A 109 3.78 -9.91 -5.28
C GLU A 109 4.79 -8.96 -5.91
N ASN A 110 5.43 -9.42 -6.99
CA ASN A 110 6.24 -8.56 -7.84
C ASN A 110 6.08 -8.94 -9.32
N GLU A 111 5.40 -8.09 -10.08
CA GLU A 111 5.14 -8.34 -11.51
C GLU A 111 6.42 -8.28 -12.37
N THR A 112 7.36 -7.40 -12.02
CA THR A 112 8.60 -7.21 -12.79
C THR A 112 9.51 -8.43 -12.70
N LEU A 113 9.53 -9.08 -11.53
CA LEU A 113 10.33 -10.27 -11.25
C LEU A 113 9.56 -11.58 -11.52
N ASN A 114 8.29 -11.50 -11.94
CA ASN A 114 7.37 -12.65 -12.07
C ASN A 114 7.20 -13.44 -10.77
N TYR A 115 7.13 -12.73 -9.65
CA TYR A 115 6.85 -13.30 -8.34
C TYR A 115 5.34 -13.22 -8.10
N PRO A 116 4.60 -14.34 -8.22
CA PRO A 116 3.17 -14.34 -7.97
C PRO A 116 2.88 -14.08 -6.49
N ALA A 117 1.67 -13.58 -6.21
CA ALA A 117 1.21 -13.30 -4.85
C ALA A 117 1.50 -14.45 -3.86
N HIS A 118 2.09 -14.09 -2.74
CA HIS A 118 2.39 -14.98 -1.63
C HIS A 118 2.10 -14.31 -0.29
N ASP A 119 1.64 -15.11 0.66
CA ASP A 119 1.33 -14.68 2.02
C ASP A 119 2.55 -14.84 2.92
N PHE A 120 3.08 -13.72 3.40
CA PHE A 120 4.17 -13.68 4.38
C PHE A 120 3.62 -13.39 5.76
N ALA A 121 4.12 -14.12 6.75
CA ALA A 121 3.88 -13.83 8.16
C ALA A 121 5.14 -14.17 8.95
N GLU A 122 5.47 -13.33 9.91
CA GLU A 122 6.59 -13.58 10.80
C GLU A 122 6.34 -14.85 11.64
N SER A 123 7.37 -15.67 11.83
CA SER A 123 7.19 -16.90 12.59
C SER A 123 6.94 -16.59 14.07
N PRO A 124 6.02 -17.29 14.77
CA PRO A 124 5.79 -17.07 16.20
C PRO A 124 7.07 -17.23 17.05
N GLY A 125 7.98 -18.12 16.62
CA GLY A 125 9.26 -18.35 17.28
C GLY A 125 10.23 -17.16 17.15
N ALA A 126 10.27 -16.50 15.99
CA ALA A 126 11.07 -15.30 15.78
C ALA A 126 10.53 -14.10 16.58
N ILE A 127 9.20 -13.91 16.58
CA ILE A 127 8.54 -12.91 17.43
C ILE A 127 8.91 -13.13 18.91
N GLU A 128 8.83 -14.37 19.40
CA GLU A 128 9.20 -14.69 20.78
C GLU A 128 10.70 -14.45 21.04
N ALA A 129 11.57 -14.87 20.11
CA ALA A 129 13.02 -14.73 20.25
C ALA A 129 13.45 -13.26 20.36
N VAL A 130 12.92 -12.38 19.50
CA VAL A 130 13.20 -10.94 19.58
C VAL A 130 12.61 -10.33 20.85
N ASN A 131 11.40 -10.73 21.25
CA ASN A 131 10.81 -10.23 22.49
C ASN A 131 11.62 -10.63 23.74
N ARG A 132 12.23 -11.82 23.77
CA ARG A 132 13.10 -12.26 24.88
C ARG A 132 14.42 -11.52 24.94
N THR A 133 14.95 -11.10 23.79
CA THR A 133 16.25 -10.42 23.69
C THR A 133 16.14 -8.90 23.78
N ARG A 134 14.93 -8.33 23.80
CA ARG A 134 14.73 -6.89 24.03
C ARG A 134 15.42 -6.45 25.32
N PRO A 135 16.32 -5.45 25.27
CA PRO A 135 16.93 -4.89 26.45
C PRO A 135 15.86 -4.39 27.43
N LYS A 136 16.05 -4.65 28.73
CA LYS A 136 15.19 -4.07 29.77
C LYS A 136 15.25 -2.55 29.67
N GLY A 137 14.08 -1.92 29.54
CA GLY A 137 13.97 -0.47 29.35
C GLY A 137 14.08 0.00 27.90
N SER A 138 14.05 -0.92 26.92
CA SER A 138 13.92 -0.56 25.50
C SER A 138 12.68 0.32 25.27
N THR A 139 12.85 1.37 24.48
CA THR A 139 11.75 2.25 24.04
C THR A 139 11.09 1.78 22.75
N LYS A 140 11.56 0.66 22.15
CA LYS A 140 10.97 0.11 20.93
C LYS A 140 9.52 -0.28 21.17
N GLN A 141 8.60 0.37 20.49
CA GLN A 141 7.14 0.25 20.68
C GLN A 141 6.55 -0.98 19.99
N TYR A 142 7.20 -1.49 18.95
CA TYR A 142 6.61 -2.49 18.07
C TYR A 142 7.32 -3.84 18.12
N PRO A 143 6.61 -4.98 18.26
CA PRO A 143 7.15 -6.32 18.02
C PRO A 143 7.53 -6.54 16.54
N LEU A 144 8.32 -7.59 16.27
CA LEU A 144 8.43 -8.13 14.91
C LEU A 144 7.04 -8.60 14.42
N GLY A 145 6.86 -8.65 13.10
CA GLY A 145 5.62 -8.97 12.42
C GLY A 145 4.82 -7.73 12.04
N VAL A 146 3.49 -7.85 12.07
CA VAL A 146 2.57 -6.76 11.73
C VAL A 146 1.91 -6.25 13.00
N THR A 147 1.97 -4.95 13.27
CA THR A 147 1.32 -4.35 14.44
C THR A 147 0.31 -3.31 14.00
N TRP A 148 -0.96 -3.56 14.28
CA TRP A 148 -2.06 -2.64 13.99
C TRP A 148 -2.36 -1.71 15.16
N ASP A 149 -2.95 -0.56 14.82
CA ASP A 149 -3.52 0.45 15.69
C ASP A 149 -2.55 1.00 16.75
N LYS A 150 -1.28 1.18 16.36
CA LYS A 150 -0.25 1.76 17.22
C LYS A 150 0.64 2.77 16.45
N PRO A 151 0.89 3.97 17.02
CA PRO A 151 0.35 4.48 18.27
C PRO A 151 -1.15 4.83 18.22
N SER A 152 -1.77 4.91 17.04
CA SER A 152 -3.17 5.28 16.89
C SER A 152 -3.94 4.37 15.92
N VAL A 153 -5.27 4.42 15.99
CA VAL A 153 -6.17 3.63 15.12
C VAL A 153 -5.93 3.98 13.66
N GLY A 154 -5.81 2.94 12.82
CA GLY A 154 -5.53 3.08 11.38
C GLY A 154 -4.04 3.20 11.05
N GLU A 155 -3.16 2.99 12.02
CA GLU A 155 -1.72 2.85 11.80
C GLU A 155 -1.31 1.38 11.78
N VAL A 156 -0.34 1.06 10.94
CA VAL A 156 0.23 -0.27 10.84
C VAL A 156 1.74 -0.20 10.75
N GLU A 157 2.41 -0.91 11.65
CA GLU A 157 3.83 -1.17 11.59
C GLU A 157 4.06 -2.54 10.96
N ILE A 158 4.95 -2.60 9.98
CA ILE A 158 5.36 -3.81 9.27
C ILE A 158 6.86 -4.02 9.52
N GLN A 159 7.19 -5.16 10.12
CA GLN A 159 8.56 -5.62 10.38
C GLN A 159 8.64 -7.13 10.11
N VAL A 160 8.62 -7.50 8.85
CA VAL A 160 8.59 -8.91 8.42
C VAL A 160 9.95 -9.28 7.84
N ASP A 161 10.50 -10.38 8.36
CA ASP A 161 11.67 -11.09 7.85
C ASP A 161 11.30 -12.58 7.77
N ALA A 162 11.07 -13.07 6.56
CA ALA A 162 10.48 -14.39 6.34
C ALA A 162 11.15 -15.13 5.19
N ASP A 163 11.22 -16.46 5.27
CA ASP A 163 11.75 -17.29 4.18
C ASP A 163 11.04 -16.97 2.86
N THR A 164 11.81 -16.77 1.78
CA THR A 164 11.21 -16.61 0.45
C THR A 164 10.51 -17.91 0.04
N PRO A 165 9.29 -17.84 -0.53
CA PRO A 165 8.60 -19.01 -0.99
C PRO A 165 9.37 -19.75 -2.10
N PRO A 166 9.31 -21.09 -2.15
CA PRO A 166 10.09 -21.90 -3.09
C PRO A 166 9.70 -21.71 -4.56
N HIS A 167 8.60 -20.99 -4.84
CA HIS A 167 8.15 -20.68 -6.19
C HIS A 167 8.63 -19.30 -6.69
N TRP A 168 9.28 -18.50 -5.84
CA TRP A 168 10.00 -17.31 -6.27
C TRP A 168 11.45 -17.68 -6.60
N MET A 169 11.88 -17.38 -7.82
CA MET A 169 13.24 -17.67 -8.24
C MET A 169 14.16 -16.53 -7.83
N VAL A 170 14.94 -16.75 -6.79
CA VAL A 170 15.88 -15.76 -6.23
C VAL A 170 17.29 -16.06 -6.74
N ASN A 171 17.94 -15.08 -7.34
CA ASN A 171 19.34 -15.18 -7.74
C ASN A 171 20.26 -14.44 -6.74
N SER A 172 20.19 -14.86 -5.48
CA SER A 172 20.94 -14.27 -4.36
C SER A 172 21.38 -15.39 -3.42
N PRO A 173 22.56 -15.28 -2.78
CA PRO A 173 22.98 -16.23 -1.75
C PRO A 173 22.18 -16.12 -0.43
N TYR A 174 21.23 -15.19 -0.37
CA TYR A 174 20.33 -14.96 0.75
C TYR A 174 18.92 -14.89 0.18
N GLU A 175 18.01 -15.64 0.78
CA GLU A 175 16.68 -15.96 0.25
C GLU A 175 15.58 -15.52 1.22
N ASP A 176 15.84 -14.52 2.06
CA ASP A 176 14.84 -14.00 2.99
C ASP A 176 14.09 -12.84 2.32
N PHE A 177 12.78 -12.78 2.52
CA PHE A 177 11.92 -11.65 2.18
C PHE A 177 11.89 -10.68 3.35
N ASP A 178 12.16 -9.41 3.05
CA ASP A 178 12.18 -8.32 4.01
C ASP A 178 11.13 -7.28 3.65
N MET A 179 10.34 -6.85 4.64
CA MET A 179 9.47 -5.69 4.53
C MET A 179 9.46 -4.87 5.81
N TYR A 180 9.84 -3.59 5.71
CA TYR A 180 9.97 -2.67 6.83
C TYR A 180 9.32 -1.32 6.47
N MET A 181 8.12 -1.09 7.00
CA MET A 181 7.33 0.12 6.75
C MET A 181 6.48 0.47 7.95
N HIS A 182 6.28 1.76 8.18
CA HIS A 182 5.22 2.27 9.04
C HIS A 182 4.22 3.01 8.16
N ILE A 183 2.94 2.68 8.28
CA ILE A 183 1.87 3.26 7.48
C ILE A 183 0.86 3.92 8.38
N SER A 184 0.41 5.12 7.98
CA SER A 184 -0.73 5.79 8.60
C SER A 184 -1.81 6.01 7.55
N CYS A 185 -2.96 5.39 7.75
CA CYS A 185 -4.10 5.52 6.84
C CYS A 185 -4.92 6.80 7.06
N GLY A 186 -4.65 7.58 8.12
CA GLY A 186 -5.53 8.67 8.53
C GLY A 186 -6.93 8.20 8.91
N LEU A 187 -7.63 8.98 9.73
CA LEU A 187 -9.07 8.78 9.97
C LEU A 187 -9.84 9.55 8.90
N LYS A 188 -10.95 9.01 8.36
CA LYS A 188 -11.85 9.82 7.53
C LYS A 188 -12.65 10.81 8.37
#